data_AF-A0A7S2T313-F1
#
_entry.id   AF-A0A7S2T313-F1
#
_cell.length_a   1.000
_cell.length_b   1.000
_cell.length_c   1.000
_cell.angle_alpha   90.00
_cell.angle_beta   90.00
_cell.angle_gamma   90.00
#
_symmetry.space_group_name_H-M   'P 1'
#
loop_
_entity.id
_entity.type
_entity.pdbx_description
1 polymer ?
#
loop_
_entity_poly.entity_id
_entity_poly.type
_entity_poly.pdbx_seq_one_letter_code
_entity_poly.pdbx_strand_id
1 'polypeptide(L)'
;EDEDEDEDEEDCWCCVGMKRITQEEFDDAVDEMVEGLGLEPNEAVQAAIEEYDIQGVSLEGIIKQVKGAQVLANMPTANMATELKRVLEREDQDKDVREGVQGLKEELLRALEEDDEGK
;
A
#
# COMPACT_ATOMS: atom_id res chain seq x y z
N GLU A 1 31.09 14.97 56.56
CA GLU A 1 31.36 15.80 55.38
C GLU A 1 31.50 14.84 54.20
N ASP A 2 30.54 13.93 54.03
CA ASP A 2 29.16 14.12 53.50
C ASP A 2 29.28 14.16 51.96
N GLU A 3 29.21 13.00 51.29
CA GLU A 3 27.99 12.41 50.68
C GLU A 3 27.20 13.44 49.86
N ASP A 4 27.35 13.36 48.54
CA ASP A 4 26.29 13.62 47.55
C ASP A 4 26.68 12.78 46.30
N GLU A 5 26.39 11.48 46.39
CA GLU A 5 25.88 10.73 45.24
C GLU A 5 24.54 11.38 44.82
N ASP A 6 24.16 11.19 43.55
CA ASP A 6 22.85 11.47 42.94
C ASP A 6 22.97 12.44 41.77
N GLU A 7 22.45 12.17 40.58
CA GLU A 7 21.78 11.01 40.01
C GLU A 7 21.82 11.30 38.50
N ASP A 8 21.85 10.25 37.69
CA ASP A 8 21.79 10.33 36.24
C ASP A 8 20.68 11.31 35.80
N GLU A 9 21.09 12.50 35.33
CA GLU A 9 20.26 13.34 34.46
C GLU A 9 20.23 12.68 33.07
N GLU A 10 19.88 11.39 33.03
CA GLU A 10 19.27 10.78 31.85
C GLU A 10 17.93 11.47 31.70
N ASP A 11 17.99 12.65 31.09
CA ASP A 11 16.86 13.43 30.64
C ASP A 11 15.87 12.45 30.00
N CYS A 12 14.81 12.22 30.74
CA CYS A 12 13.85 11.17 30.50
C CYS A 12 13.22 11.40 29.13
N TRP A 13 13.76 10.74 28.11
CA TRP A 13 13.24 10.74 26.74
C TRP A 13 11.77 10.28 26.71
N CYS A 14 11.29 9.67 27.79
CA CYS A 14 9.91 9.21 27.96
C CYS A 14 8.92 10.30 28.40
N CYS A 15 9.10 11.58 28.04
CA CYS A 15 7.95 12.48 27.94
C CYS A 15 7.07 12.05 26.75
N VAL A 16 6.41 10.90 26.92
CA VAL A 16 5.39 10.27 26.07
C VAL A 16 4.14 11.13 26.12
N GLY A 17 4.24 12.36 25.64
CA GLY A 17 3.11 12.97 24.98
C GLY A 17 2.95 12.18 23.69
N MET A 18 1.91 11.35 23.60
CA MET A 18 1.53 10.67 22.36
C MET A 18 1.43 11.74 21.26
N LYS A 19 2.52 11.93 20.53
CA LYS A 19 2.57 12.86 19.41
C LYS A 19 1.57 12.30 18.40
N ARG A 20 0.59 13.10 18.02
CA ARG A 20 -0.39 12.73 17.00
C ARG A 20 0.06 13.38 15.72
N ILE A 21 0.07 12.60 14.64
CA ILE A 21 0.34 13.10 13.30
C ILE A 21 -0.97 13.21 12.52
N THR A 22 -0.94 13.98 11.44
CA THR A 22 -1.98 14.07 10.43
C THR A 22 -1.75 13.04 9.33
N GLN A 23 -2.78 12.80 8.49
CA GLN A 23 -2.64 11.92 7.34
C GLN A 23 -1.58 12.43 6.34
N GLU A 24 -1.50 13.74 6.15
CA GLU A 24 -0.51 14.37 5.25
C GLU A 24 0.91 14.06 5.74
N GLU A 25 1.18 14.23 7.02
CA GLU A 25 2.49 13.90 7.61
C GLU A 25 2.83 12.42 7.51
N PHE A 26 1.84 11.53 7.67
CA PHE A 26 2.05 10.09 7.49
C PHE A 26 2.32 9.73 6.03
N ASP A 27 1.55 10.29 5.10
CA ASP A 27 1.70 10.02 3.67
C ASP A 27 3.05 10.54 3.14
N ASP A 28 3.47 11.73 3.56
CA ASP A 28 4.76 12.31 3.19
C ASP A 28 5.91 11.43 3.69
N ALA A 29 5.83 10.93 4.92
CA ALA A 29 6.82 10.00 5.46
C ALA A 29 6.87 8.67 4.70
N VAL A 30 5.71 8.15 4.27
CA VAL A 30 5.64 6.95 3.43
C VAL A 30 6.24 7.22 2.05
N ASP A 31 5.94 8.36 1.42
CA ASP A 31 6.48 8.73 0.12
C ASP A 31 8.01 8.94 0.19
N GLU A 32 8.52 9.56 1.25
CA GLU A 32 9.97 9.65 1.50
C GLU A 32 10.63 8.28 1.66
N MET A 33 9.95 7.29 2.24
CA MET A 33 10.46 5.92 2.32
C MET A 33 10.40 5.19 0.97
N VAL A 34 9.35 5.41 0.18
CA VAL A 34 9.26 4.87 -1.20
C VAL A 34 10.37 5.45 -2.07
N GLU A 35 10.54 6.77 -2.09
CA GLU A 35 11.52 7.44 -2.94
C GLU A 35 12.95 7.35 -2.40
N GLY A 36 13.11 7.47 -1.09
CA GLY A 36 14.42 7.52 -0.42
C GLY A 36 15.02 6.14 -0.15
N LEU A 37 14.21 5.14 0.16
CA LEU A 37 14.68 3.76 0.39
C LEU A 37 14.35 2.81 -0.77
N GLY A 38 13.56 3.26 -1.76
CA GLY A 38 13.18 2.43 -2.90
C GLY A 38 12.22 1.29 -2.53
N LEU A 39 11.50 1.41 -1.41
CA LEU A 39 10.58 0.37 -0.95
C LEU A 39 9.32 0.35 -1.79
N GLU A 40 8.69 -0.82 -1.93
CA GLU A 40 7.37 -0.87 -2.54
C GLU A 40 6.36 -0.09 -1.69
N PRO A 41 5.34 0.56 -2.29
CA PRO A 41 4.39 1.40 -1.56
C PRO A 41 3.73 0.72 -0.36
N ASN A 42 3.44 -0.58 -0.46
CA ASN A 42 2.84 -1.33 0.64
C ASN A 42 3.86 -1.67 1.74
N GLU A 43 5.13 -1.88 1.39
CA GLU A 43 6.22 -2.12 2.33
C GLU A 43 6.59 -0.82 3.07
N ALA A 44 6.63 0.31 2.37
CA ALA A 44 6.88 1.63 2.95
C ALA A 44 5.83 2.01 4.01
N VAL A 45 4.55 1.69 3.78
CA VAL A 45 3.49 1.90 4.78
C VAL A 45 3.77 1.09 6.06
N GLN A 46 4.23 -0.16 5.95
CA GLN A 46 4.57 -0.98 7.12
C GLN A 46 5.78 -0.42 7.86
N ALA A 47 6.82 -0.03 7.12
CA ALA A 47 8.01 0.60 7.69
C ALA A 47 7.68 1.90 8.44
N ALA A 48 6.82 2.75 7.87
CA ALA A 48 6.37 3.97 8.51
C ALA A 48 5.59 3.69 9.81
N ILE A 49 4.71 2.67 9.81
CA ILE A 49 3.98 2.28 11.03
C ILE A 49 4.94 1.85 12.14
N GLU A 50 5.94 1.02 11.81
CA GLU A 50 6.92 0.53 12.77
C GLU A 50 7.78 1.66 13.33
N GLU A 51 8.24 2.57 12.46
CA GLU A 51 9.02 3.75 12.85
C GLU A 51 8.22 4.66 13.80
N TYR A 52 6.95 4.95 13.47
CA TYR A 52 6.10 5.77 14.32
C TYR A 52 5.72 5.08 15.65
N ASP A 53 5.61 3.76 15.67
CA ASP A 53 5.39 2.99 16.90
C ASP A 53 6.60 3.10 17.85
N ILE A 54 7.83 2.97 17.31
CA ILE A 54 9.08 3.16 18.05
C ILE A 54 9.18 4.58 18.62
N GLN A 55 8.74 5.59 17.86
CA GLN A 55 8.73 6.99 18.30
C GLN A 55 7.61 7.32 19.30
N GLY A 56 6.71 6.38 19.60
CA GLY A 56 5.58 6.59 20.50
C GLY A 56 4.52 7.54 19.93
N VAL A 57 4.44 7.64 18.61
CA VAL A 57 3.46 8.47 17.87
C VAL A 57 2.14 7.71 17.75
N SER A 58 1.03 8.34 18.12
CA SER A 58 -0.29 7.75 17.96
C SER A 58 -0.77 7.87 16.51
N LEU A 59 -0.96 6.72 15.88
CA LEU A 59 -1.53 6.57 14.53
C LEU A 59 -3.05 6.35 14.57
N GLU A 60 -3.71 6.68 15.67
CA GLU A 60 -5.16 6.55 15.79
C GLU A 60 -5.87 7.51 14.81
N GLY A 61 -6.68 6.95 13.90
CA GLY A 61 -7.36 7.72 12.85
C GLY A 61 -6.55 7.91 11.56
N ILE A 62 -5.32 7.40 11.49
CA ILE A 62 -4.51 7.39 10.27
C ILE A 62 -4.90 6.21 9.37
N ILE A 63 -5.10 6.50 8.09
CA ILE A 63 -5.31 5.51 7.04
C ILE A 63 -3.96 4.88 6.70
N LYS A 64 -3.78 3.64 7.16
CA LYS A 64 -2.59 2.81 6.98
C LYS A 64 -2.60 2.03 5.67
N GLN A 65 -3.00 2.67 4.57
CA GLN A 65 -3.12 2.03 3.27
C GLN A 65 -2.70 3.00 2.17
N VAL A 66 -2.08 2.47 1.12
CA VAL A 66 -1.66 3.25 -0.05
C VAL A 66 -2.88 3.96 -0.67
N LYS A 67 -2.72 5.24 -0.99
CA LYS A 67 -3.72 6.05 -1.69
C LYS A 67 -4.20 5.31 -2.95
N GLY A 68 -5.51 5.13 -3.05
CA GLY A 68 -6.15 4.44 -4.18
C GLY A 68 -6.39 2.93 -3.98
N ALA A 69 -5.75 2.26 -3.02
CA ALA A 69 -5.99 0.83 -2.75
C ALA A 69 -7.45 0.56 -2.33
N GLN A 70 -8.03 1.44 -1.52
CA GLN A 70 -9.44 1.34 -1.10
C GLN A 70 -10.42 1.69 -2.23
N VAL A 71 -10.05 2.65 -3.08
CA VAL A 71 -10.88 3.07 -4.22
C VAL A 71 -10.89 1.98 -5.29
N LEU A 72 -9.76 1.33 -5.56
CA LEU A 72 -9.70 0.16 -6.42
C LEU A 72 -10.52 -0.98 -5.82
N ALA A 73 -10.32 -1.36 -4.55
CA ALA A 73 -11.03 -2.49 -3.94
C ALA A 73 -12.57 -2.33 -3.94
N ASN A 74 -13.06 -1.09 -3.84
CA ASN A 74 -14.50 -0.80 -3.88
C ASN A 74 -15.02 -0.41 -5.28
N MET A 75 -14.16 -0.37 -6.31
CA MET A 75 -14.57 -0.08 -7.68
C MET A 75 -15.28 -1.31 -8.27
N PRO A 76 -16.47 -1.16 -8.88
CA PRO A 76 -17.16 -2.26 -9.55
C PRO A 76 -16.28 -2.99 -10.57
N THR A 77 -15.37 -2.26 -11.23
CA THR A 77 -14.39 -2.80 -12.19
C THR A 77 -13.30 -3.65 -11.56
N ALA A 78 -12.86 -3.39 -10.34
CA ALA A 78 -11.90 -4.27 -9.66
C ALA A 78 -12.52 -5.60 -9.24
N ASN A 79 -13.78 -5.58 -8.81
CA ASN A 79 -14.56 -6.80 -8.58
C ASN A 79 -14.77 -7.58 -9.88
N MET A 80 -15.10 -6.90 -10.98
CA MET A 80 -15.17 -7.56 -12.29
C MET A 80 -13.81 -8.12 -12.72
N ALA A 81 -12.70 -7.41 -12.52
CA ALA A 81 -11.36 -7.89 -12.89
C ALA A 81 -10.92 -9.11 -12.07
N THR A 82 -11.24 -9.14 -10.77
CA THR A 82 -10.95 -10.29 -9.90
C THR A 82 -11.82 -11.50 -10.25
N GLU A 83 -13.09 -11.29 -10.59
CA GLU A 83 -13.96 -12.36 -11.10
C GLU A 83 -13.51 -12.86 -12.48
N LEU A 84 -13.12 -11.97 -13.40
CA LEU A 84 -12.55 -12.35 -14.70
C LEU A 84 -11.25 -13.14 -14.54
N LYS A 85 -10.38 -12.75 -13.61
CA LYS A 85 -9.17 -13.49 -13.28
C LYS A 85 -9.50 -14.91 -12.78
N ARG A 86 -10.47 -15.05 -11.89
CA ARG A 86 -10.97 -16.38 -11.45
C ARG A 86 -11.55 -17.21 -12.59
N VAL A 87 -12.24 -16.59 -13.53
CA VAL A 87 -12.74 -17.27 -14.74
C VAL A 87 -11.56 -17.72 -15.61
N LEU A 88 -10.56 -16.87 -15.85
CA LEU A 88 -9.38 -17.23 -16.64
C LEU A 88 -8.51 -18.30 -15.99
N GLU A 89 -8.41 -18.31 -14.67
CA GLU A 89 -7.60 -19.25 -13.89
C GLU A 89 -8.34 -20.56 -13.55
N ARG A 90 -9.64 -20.67 -13.86
CA ARG A 90 -10.35 -21.96 -13.78
C ARG A 90 -9.88 -22.88 -14.90
N GLU A 91 -9.05 -23.84 -14.54
CA GLU A 91 -8.58 -24.93 -15.42
C GLU A 91 -9.69 -25.90 -15.86
N ASP A 92 -10.85 -25.90 -15.18
CA ASP A 92 -12.03 -26.75 -15.45
C ASP A 92 -12.96 -26.23 -16.57
N GLN A 93 -12.54 -25.24 -17.35
CA GLN A 93 -13.32 -24.86 -18.53
C GLN A 93 -13.11 -25.90 -19.63
N ASP A 94 -14.21 -26.50 -20.10
CA ASP A 94 -14.26 -27.29 -21.33
C ASP A 94 -13.31 -26.67 -22.37
N LYS A 95 -12.49 -27.50 -23.04
CA LYS A 95 -11.48 -27.03 -23.99
C LYS A 95 -12.02 -25.98 -24.96
N ASP A 96 -13.26 -26.16 -25.38
CA ASP A 96 -13.99 -25.27 -26.29
C ASP A 96 -14.21 -23.87 -25.69
N VAL A 97 -14.48 -23.78 -24.39
CA VAL A 97 -14.64 -22.51 -23.66
C VAL A 97 -13.29 -21.82 -23.49
N ARG A 98 -12.23 -22.56 -23.16
CA ARG A 98 -10.87 -22.01 -23.06
C ARG A 98 -10.40 -21.45 -24.40
N GLU A 99 -10.61 -22.17 -25.50
CA GLU A 99 -10.27 -21.70 -26.85
C GLU A 99 -11.07 -20.44 -27.22
N GLY A 100 -12.37 -20.40 -26.90
CA GLY A 100 -13.21 -19.20 -27.10
C GLY A 100 -12.71 -17.98 -26.32
N VAL A 101 -12.33 -18.16 -25.06
CA VAL A 101 -11.78 -17.08 -24.22
C VAL A 101 -10.41 -16.61 -24.70
N GLN A 102 -9.56 -17.53 -25.17
CA GLN A 102 -8.28 -17.17 -25.79
C GLN A 102 -8.47 -16.40 -27.10
N GLY A 103 -9.43 -16.79 -27.94
CA GLY A 103 -9.77 -16.06 -29.16
C GLY A 103 -10.27 -14.63 -28.86
N LEU A 104 -11.15 -14.48 -27.88
CA LEU A 104 -11.61 -13.16 -27.44
C LEU A 104 -10.47 -12.30 -26.88
N LYS A 105 -9.51 -12.89 -26.17
CA LYS A 105 -8.31 -12.18 -25.69
C LYS A 105 -7.45 -11.66 -26.84
N GLU A 106 -7.23 -12.46 -27.88
CA GLU A 106 -6.45 -12.06 -29.06
C GLU A 106 -7.14 -10.96 -29.87
N GLU A 107 -8.47 -11.04 -30.02
CA GLU A 107 -9.27 -10.01 -30.69
C GLU A 107 -9.20 -8.67 -29.94
N LEU A 108 -9.26 -8.71 -28.61
CA LEU A 108 -9.19 -7.52 -27.76
C LEU A 108 -7.79 -6.90 -27.75
N LEU A 109 -6.74 -7.73 -27.79
CA LEU A 109 -5.36 -7.29 -27.98
C LEU A 109 -5.17 -6.56 -29.31
N ARG A 110 -5.72 -7.12 -30.40
CA ARG A 110 -5.67 -6.47 -31.72
C ARG A 110 -6.41 -5.13 -31.72
N ALA A 111 -7.61 -5.08 -31.13
CA ALA A 111 -8.39 -3.85 -31.04
C ALA A 111 -7.64 -2.74 -30.26
N LEU A 112 -6.89 -3.11 -29.22
CA LEU A 112 -6.07 -2.17 -28.46
C LEU A 112 -4.79 -1.76 -29.20
N GLU A 113 -4.22 -2.62 -30.06
CA GLU A 113 -3.08 -2.27 -30.92
C GLU A 113 -3.48 -1.38 -32.10
N GLU A 114 -4.73 -1.48 -32.58
CA GLU A 114 -5.25 -0.67 -33.69
C GLU A 114 -5.54 0.81 -33.30
N ASP A 115 -5.64 1.13 -32.01
CA ASP A 115 -5.82 2.51 -31.53
C ASP A 115 -4.51 3.34 -31.49
N ASP A 116 -3.33 2.75 -31.74
CA ASP A 116 -2.03 3.46 -31.73
C ASP A 116 -1.61 4.01 -33.12
N GLU A 117 -2.25 3.60 -34.23
CA GLU A 117 -1.91 4.09 -35.59
C GLU A 117 -2.85 5.21 -36.12
N GLY A 118 -3.55 5.90 -35.21
CA GLY A 118 -4.66 6.81 -35.53
C GLY A 118 -4.49 8.31 -35.20
N LYS A 119 -3.35 8.93 -35.59
CA LYS A 119 -2.99 10.38 -35.53
C LYS A 119 -2.44 10.97 -34.23
#